data_AF-A0A7G6RH21-F1
#
_entry.id   AF-A0A7G6RH21-F1
#
_cell.length_a   1.000
_cell.length_b   1.000
_cell.length_c   1.000
_cell.angle_alpha   90.00
_cell.angle_beta   90.00
_cell.angle_gamma   90.00
#
_symmetry.space_group_name_H-M   'P 1'
#
loop_
_entity.id
_entity.type
_entity.pdbx_description
1 polymer ?
#
loop_
_entity_poly.entity_id
_entity_poly.type
_entity_poly.pdbx_seq_one_letter_code
_entity_poly.pdbx_strand_id
1 'polypeptide(L)' 'MTEPSEMIAWLDRRIASAMTWLDDHGKGSKKPRPDHEIETKEYDIARFEEIKAAYVKALERRGQAA' A
#
# COMPACT_ATOMS: atom_id res chain seq x y z
N MET A 1 13.63 13.45 -10.44
CA MET A 1 12.87 12.94 -9.28
C MET A 1 11.51 12.50 -9.81
N THR A 2 10.96 11.40 -9.32
CA THR A 2 9.56 11.01 -9.63
C THR A 2 8.63 12.10 -9.11
N GLU A 3 7.63 12.49 -9.91
CA GLU A 3 6.68 13.52 -9.48
C GLU A 3 5.89 13.05 -8.24
N PRO A 4 5.52 13.93 -7.30
CA PRO A 4 4.82 13.50 -6.09
C PRO A 4 3.51 12.74 -6.35
N SER A 5 2.77 13.15 -7.38
CA SER A 5 1.56 12.46 -7.83
C SER A 5 1.85 11.05 -8.37
N GLU A 6 2.97 10.85 -9.06
CA GLU A 6 3.38 9.54 -9.57
C GLU A 6 3.75 8.59 -8.43
N MET A 7 4.41 9.08 -7.38
CA MET A 7 4.73 8.28 -6.19
C MET A 7 3.46 7.85 -5.46
N ILE A 8 2.50 8.75 -5.28
CA ILE A 8 1.21 8.45 -4.66
C ILE A 8 0.45 7.40 -5.49
N ALA A 9 0.36 7.59 -6.81
CA ALA A 9 -0.30 6.64 -7.69
C ALA A 9 0.38 5.27 -7.70
N TRP A 10 1.71 5.23 -7.56
CA TRP A 10 2.45 3.98 -7.43
C TRP A 10 2.09 3.25 -6.13
N LEU A 11 2.07 3.94 -4.98
CA LEU A 11 1.65 3.36 -3.70
C LEU A 11 0.21 2.81 -3.77
N ASP A 12 -0.70 3.56 -4.39
CA ASP A 12 -2.10 3.13 -4.56
C ASP A 12 -2.23 1.84 -5.36
N ARG A 13 -1.46 1.71 -6.45
CA ARG A 13 -1.43 0.45 -7.23
C ARG A 13 -0.87 -0.72 -6.42
N ARG A 14 0.14 -0.48 -5.58
CA ARG A 14 0.72 -1.53 -4.72
C ARG A 14 -0.27 -2.02 -3.67
N ILE A 15 -0.98 -1.11 -3.02
CA ILE A 15 -2.04 -1.43 -2.06
C ILE A 15 -3.15 -2.23 -2.75
N ALA A 16 -3.68 -1.72 -3.86
CA ALA A 16 -4.76 -2.38 -4.60
C ALA A 16 -4.36 -3.78 -5.09
N SER A 17 -3.11 -3.95 -5.54
CA SER A 17 -2.59 -5.26 -5.97
C SER A 17 -2.50 -6.24 -4.81
N ALA A 18 -2.05 -5.81 -3.62
CA ALA A 18 -2.00 -6.68 -2.45
C ALA A 18 -3.40 -7.03 -1.92
N MET A 19 -4.33 -6.08 -1.93
CA MET A 19 -5.74 -6.32 -1.58
C MET A 19 -6.40 -7.32 -2.53
N THR A 20 -6.20 -7.17 -3.84
CA THR A 20 -6.72 -8.11 -4.85
C THR A 20 -6.17 -9.52 -4.61
N TRP A 21 -4.87 -9.62 -4.34
CA TRP A 21 -4.25 -10.91 -4.02
C TRP A 21 -4.88 -11.54 -2.77
N LEU A 22 -5.17 -10.77 -1.72
CA LEU A 22 -5.81 -11.27 -0.50
C LEU A 22 -7.28 -11.68 -0.73
N ASP A 23 -8.00 -11.01 -1.63
CA ASP A 23 -9.35 -11.41 -2.01
C ASP A 23 -9.35 -12.79 -2.68
N ASP A 24 -8.42 -13.00 -3.62
CA ASP A 24 -8.29 -14.25 -4.37
C ASP A 24 -7.69 -15.41 -3.53
N HIS A 25 -6.81 -15.09 -2.57
CA HIS A 25 -5.91 -16.07 -1.95
C HIS A 25 -5.84 -16.04 -0.43
N GLY A 26 -6.54 -15.10 0.22
CA GLY A 26 -6.53 -14.92 1.67
C GLY A 26 -7.25 -16.04 2.42
N LYS A 27 -7.36 -15.86 3.75
CA LYS A 27 -7.88 -16.86 4.70
C LYS A 27 -9.32 -17.30 4.38
N GLY A 28 -10.11 -16.44 3.74
CA GLY A 28 -11.49 -16.74 3.33
C GLY A 28 -11.64 -17.40 1.95
N SER A 29 -10.55 -17.56 1.20
CA SER A 29 -10.61 -18.13 -0.16
C SER A 29 -10.85 -19.65 -0.14
N LYS A 30 -11.28 -20.23 -1.28
CA LYS A 30 -11.51 -21.68 -1.43
C LYS A 30 -10.25 -22.52 -1.20
N LYS A 31 -9.08 -21.96 -1.48
CA LYS A 31 -7.75 -22.57 -1.26
C LYS A 31 -6.79 -21.49 -0.75
N PRO A 32 -6.79 -21.20 0.55
CA PRO A 32 -5.92 -20.19 1.13
C PRO A 32 -4.45 -20.51 0.88
N ARG A 33 -3.65 -19.47 0.62
CA ARG A 33 -2.20 -19.57 0.60
C ARG A 33 -1.66 -19.74 2.03
N PRO A 34 -0.40 -20.18 2.20
CA PRO A 34 0.21 -20.30 3.52
C PRO A 34 0.14 -19.00 4.32
N ASP A 35 -0.02 -19.10 5.63
CA ASP A 35 -0.21 -17.95 6.52
C ASP A 35 0.89 -16.90 6.38
N HIS A 36 2.16 -17.31 6.28
CA HIS A 36 3.27 -16.36 6.11
C HIS A 36 3.18 -15.54 4.81
N GLU A 37 2.58 -16.07 3.73
CA GLU A 37 2.35 -15.30 2.50
C GLU A 37 1.22 -14.28 2.68
N ILE A 38 0.15 -14.68 3.37
CA ILE A 38 -0.99 -13.83 3.70
C ILE A 38 -0.54 -12.69 4.62
N GLU A 39 0.16 -13.02 5.70
CA GLU A 39 0.71 -12.06 6.66
C GLU A 39 1.66 -11.05 5.98
N THR A 40 2.44 -11.51 5.00
CA THR A 40 3.29 -10.62 4.19
C THR A 40 2.44 -9.60 3.42
N LYS A 41 1.30 -10.00 2.85
CA LYS A 41 0.40 -9.07 2.14
C LYS A 41 -0.36 -8.13 3.06
N GLU A 42 -0.82 -8.63 4.21
CA GLU A 42 -1.43 -7.80 5.25
C GLU A 42 -0.43 -6.73 5.74
N TYR A 43 0.82 -7.13 5.98
CA TYR A 43 1.91 -6.22 6.33
C TYR A 43 2.22 -5.22 5.21
N ASP A 44 2.34 -5.67 3.96
CA ASP A 44 2.61 -4.81 2.80
C ASP A 44 1.55 -3.70 2.69
N ILE A 45 0.26 -4.04 2.82
CA ILE A 45 -0.84 -3.06 2.78
C ILE A 45 -0.69 -2.02 3.88
N ALA A 46 -0.59 -2.46 5.13
CA ALA A 46 -0.46 -1.57 6.28
C ALA A 46 0.76 -0.65 6.14
N ARG A 47 1.87 -1.20 5.66
CA ARG A 47 3.11 -0.45 5.46
C ARG A 47 3.00 0.56 4.34
N PHE A 48 2.39 0.22 3.20
CA PHE A 48 2.20 1.16 2.10
C PHE A 48 1.22 2.28 2.45
N GLU A 49 0.16 1.98 3.19
CA GLU A 49 -0.77 3.01 3.70
C GLU A 49 -0.06 4.00 4.63
N GLU A 50 0.77 3.51 5.55
CA GLU A 50 1.58 4.35 6.45
C GLU A 50 2.54 5.25 5.66
N ILE A 51 3.26 4.68 4.68
CA ILE A 51 4.20 5.43 3.83
C ILE A 51 3.45 6.49 3.04
N LYS A 52 2.30 6.16 2.44
CA LYS A 52 1.47 7.11 1.70
C LYS A 52 1.05 8.28 2.58
N ALA A 53 0.53 8.01 3.78
CA ALA A 53 0.12 9.04 4.72
C ALA A 53 1.29 9.95 5.14
N ALA A 54 2.44 9.36 5.47
CA ALA A 54 3.64 10.12 5.81
C ALA A 54 4.14 10.99 4.63
N TYR A 55 4.09 10.46 3.41
CA TYR A 55 4.51 11.16 2.21
C TYR A 55 3.61 12.35 1.90
N VAL A 56 2.28 12.17 1.91
CA VAL A 56 1.30 13.25 1.72
C VAL A 56 1.50 14.36 2.76
N LYS A 57 1.64 13.99 4.04
CA LYS A 57 1.91 14.95 5.11
C LYS A 57 3.21 15.73 4.91
N ALA A 58 4.25 15.09 4.34
CA ALA A 58 5.50 15.76 4.02
C ALA A 58 5.36 16.76 2.85
N LEU A 59 4.54 16.44 1.85
CA LEU A 59 4.23 17.34 0.74
C LEU A 59 3.43 18.56 1.21
N GLU A 60 2.41 18.37 2.04
CA GLU A 60 1.62 19.46 2.62
C GLU A 60 2.50 20.43 3.39
N ARG A 61 3.40 19.92 4.24
CA ARG A 61 4.37 20.73 4.99
C ARG A 61 5.29 21.53 4.07
N ARG A 62 5.72 20.95 2.94
CA ARG A 62 6.53 21.67 1.94
C ARG A 62 5.74 22.76 1.23
N GLY A 63 4.46 22.51 0.92
CA GLY A 63 3.58 23.50 0.29
C GLY A 63 3.18 24.66 1.21
N GLN A 64 3.10 24.44 2.53
CA GLN A 64 2.82 25.49 3.53
C GLN A 64 4.03 26.37 3.88
N ALA A 65 5.25 25.89 3.59
CA ALA A 65 6.49 26.62 3.83
C ALA A 65 6.94 27.47 2.61
N ALA A 66 6.10 27.56 1.57
CA ALA A 66 6.35 28.28 0.32
C ALA A 66 5.57 29.60 0.25
#